data_AF-A0AAE2ZZ88-F1
#
_entry.id   AF-A0AAE2ZZ88-F1
#
_cell.length_a   1.000
_cell.length_b   1.000
_cell.length_c   1.000
_cell.angle_alpha   90.00
_cell.angle_beta   90.00
_cell.angle_gamma   90.00
#
_symmetry.space_group_name_H-M   'P 1'
#
loop_
_entity.id
_entity.type
_entity.pdbx_description
1 polymer ?
#
loop_
_entity_poly.entity_id
_entity_poly.type
_entity_poly.pdbx_seq_one_letter_code
_entity_poly.pdbx_strand_id
1 'polypeptide(L)'
;MKKAFLFKITLLFGTMFSGILLLLLLFVVCMDGGAESSLYIPADDETAAAYQAICSETGVPWDIALMADVLLAEQLGQRIEEREPLITSLQFCILTVTEQEAYEEEITENGQKYQVTRWRDVDQKIYAGTDGICEYLDITESWFAGKTIQDVLNALQEKREEDQDEDTDYLPALSVNEAYEEILKKRIGLTDKNSDTVLSMHNSQYLAQVYGYVYGFDEIELPELVVGDVTRQELTQVAASLLGHPYLMGGKSPSQGSPKGPLDCSGFVDWVYIQCFGTGVSGGGVPDGVAMSGTALQWYATAPISMEDLQIGDLAFLQDPAKLGKGKINHVGIYIGEYNGAKYFIHCAGRAYGTEDLPNGRVGISRLSGSNDYNPVTGGHFSPAMKGCNFRYFRRPNFAFRED
;
A
#
# COMPACT_ATOMS: atom_id res chain seq x y z
N MET A 1 20.61 -9.29 -45.74
CA MET A 1 19.60 -10.36 -45.58
C MET A 1 19.32 -10.50 -44.09
N LYS A 2 18.13 -10.32 -43.51
CA LYS A 2 16.82 -9.78 -43.92
C LYS A 2 16.40 -8.81 -42.80
N LYS A 3 15.84 -7.66 -43.18
CA LYS A 3 15.17 -6.69 -42.30
C LYS A 3 13.82 -7.27 -41.87
N ALA A 4 13.44 -7.12 -40.60
CA ALA A 4 12.05 -7.28 -40.15
C ALA A 4 11.50 -5.90 -39.77
N PHE A 5 10.26 -5.66 -40.17
CA PHE A 5 9.68 -4.38 -40.54
C PHE A 5 8.75 -3.91 -39.42
N LEU A 6 8.96 -2.69 -38.89
CA LEU A 6 7.96 -2.02 -38.06
C LEU A 6 6.70 -1.78 -38.91
N PHE A 7 5.58 -2.38 -38.53
CA PHE A 7 4.27 -1.94 -39.02
C PHE A 7 3.76 -0.81 -38.12
N LYS A 8 3.89 0.43 -38.59
CA LYS A 8 3.05 1.53 -38.12
C LYS A 8 1.68 1.36 -38.77
N ILE A 9 0.67 0.98 -38.00
CA ILE A 9 -0.73 1.12 -38.43
C ILE A 9 -1.23 2.44 -37.85
N THR A 10 -1.41 3.41 -38.72
CA THR A 10 -2.13 4.65 -38.45
C THR A 10 -3.62 4.31 -38.37
N LEU A 11 -4.22 4.30 -37.17
CA LEU A 11 -5.68 4.27 -37.07
C LEU A 11 -6.23 5.69 -37.19
N LEU A 12 -7.03 5.89 -38.23
CA LEU A 12 -7.87 7.07 -38.43
C LEU A 12 -8.97 7.07 -37.38
N PHE A 13 -9.06 8.15 -36.59
CA PHE A 13 -10.22 8.43 -35.75
C PHE A 13 -11.45 8.67 -36.62
N GLY A 14 -12.41 7.74 -36.54
CA GLY A 14 -13.75 7.87 -37.07
C GLY A 14 -14.74 7.59 -35.95
N THR A 15 -15.44 8.64 -35.53
CA THR A 15 -16.57 8.65 -34.58
C THR A 15 -17.50 7.44 -34.76
N MET A 16 -17.69 6.60 -33.73
CA MET A 16 -18.99 5.99 -33.35
C MET A 16 -18.89 5.35 -31.96
N PHE A 17 -19.71 5.87 -31.04
CA PHE A 17 -20.14 5.27 -29.77
C PHE A 17 -20.71 3.86 -29.95
N SER A 18 -20.42 2.94 -29.03
CA SER A 18 -21.38 1.92 -28.53
C SER A 18 -20.66 0.98 -27.56
N GLY A 19 -21.05 1.02 -26.27
CA GLY A 19 -20.58 0.20 -25.14
C GLY A 19 -20.89 -1.30 -25.24
N ILE A 20 -20.46 -1.93 -26.33
CA ILE A 20 -20.57 -3.38 -26.60
C ILE A 20 -19.18 -3.99 -26.83
N LEU A 21 -18.11 -3.19 -26.97
CA LEU A 21 -16.78 -3.72 -27.26
C LEU A 21 -16.01 -4.22 -26.03
N LEU A 22 -16.42 -3.87 -24.80
CA LEU A 22 -15.76 -4.35 -23.57
C LEU A 22 -16.16 -5.77 -23.15
N LEU A 23 -17.19 -6.36 -23.77
CA LEU A 23 -17.77 -7.65 -23.35
C LEU A 23 -17.39 -8.85 -24.22
N LEU A 24 -16.41 -8.70 -25.12
CA LEU A 24 -16.04 -9.74 -26.10
C LEU A 24 -14.59 -10.24 -26.04
N LEU A 25 -13.91 -10.13 -24.90
CA LEU A 25 -12.52 -10.60 -24.76
C LEU A 25 -12.23 -11.47 -23.53
N LEU A 26 -13.23 -12.19 -23.00
CA LEU A 26 -13.00 -13.28 -22.05
C LEU A 26 -13.89 -14.49 -22.41
N PHE A 27 -13.24 -15.65 -22.59
CA PHE A 27 -13.73 -17.01 -22.91
C PHE A 27 -13.67 -17.49 -24.38
N VAL A 28 -12.51 -18.08 -24.69
CA VAL A 28 -12.22 -19.27 -25.52
C VAL A 28 -13.37 -19.80 -26.41
N VAL A 29 -13.23 -19.61 -27.73
CA VAL A 29 -13.85 -20.51 -28.71
C VAL A 29 -12.88 -21.66 -28.96
N CYS A 30 -13.17 -22.82 -28.38
CA CYS A 30 -12.67 -24.08 -28.92
C CYS A 30 -13.35 -24.28 -30.27
N MET A 31 -12.60 -24.08 -31.36
CA MET A 31 -12.61 -24.84 -32.61
C MET A 31 -11.98 -23.97 -33.71
N ASP A 32 -10.75 -24.35 -34.08
CA ASP A 32 -10.11 -24.11 -35.38
C ASP A 32 -10.02 -22.65 -35.87
N GLY A 33 -8.86 -22.03 -35.67
CA GLY A 33 -8.49 -20.76 -36.33
C GLY A 33 -8.07 -19.67 -35.34
N GLY A 34 -6.80 -19.27 -35.40
CA GLY A 34 -6.20 -18.32 -34.47
C GLY A 34 -6.92 -16.96 -34.41
N ALA A 35 -7.38 -16.63 -33.22
CA ALA A 35 -7.70 -15.26 -32.81
C ALA A 35 -6.77 -14.94 -31.63
N GLU A 36 -5.83 -14.02 -31.82
CA GLU A 36 -5.10 -13.43 -30.71
C GLU A 36 -6.11 -12.64 -29.87
N SER A 37 -6.39 -13.09 -28.65
CA SER A 37 -7.12 -12.30 -27.67
C SER A 37 -6.25 -11.11 -27.27
N SER A 38 -6.56 -9.91 -27.76
CA SER A 38 -5.89 -8.69 -27.28
C SER A 38 -6.36 -8.40 -25.86
N LEU A 39 -5.43 -8.32 -24.90
CA LEU A 39 -5.73 -7.85 -23.55
C LEU A 39 -6.30 -6.42 -23.66
N TYR A 40 -7.42 -6.13 -22.99
CA TYR A 40 -7.92 -4.75 -22.89
C TYR A 40 -6.99 -3.93 -21.97
N ILE A 41 -6.51 -2.78 -22.46
CA ILE A 41 -5.64 -1.89 -21.69
C ILE A 41 -6.47 -0.66 -21.31
N PRO A 42 -6.86 -0.49 -20.04
CA PRO A 42 -7.83 0.53 -19.66
C PRO A 42 -7.32 1.97 -19.64
N ALA A 43 -6.00 2.18 -19.59
CA ALA A 43 -5.33 3.47 -19.51
C ALA A 43 -3.87 3.34 -20.00
N ASP A 44 -3.17 4.45 -20.25
CA ASP A 44 -1.74 4.38 -20.52
C ASP A 44 -0.91 4.18 -19.23
N ASP A 45 0.37 3.83 -19.40
CA ASP A 45 1.28 3.55 -18.28
C ASP A 45 1.46 4.76 -17.36
N GLU A 46 1.41 5.99 -17.89
CA GLU A 46 1.55 7.23 -17.11
C GLU A 46 0.34 7.43 -16.20
N THR A 47 -0.86 7.24 -16.75
CA THR A 47 -2.11 7.28 -15.99
C THR A 47 -2.11 6.20 -14.92
N ALA A 48 -1.82 4.94 -15.27
CA ALA A 48 -1.77 3.85 -14.30
C ALA A 48 -0.76 4.12 -13.16
N ALA A 49 0.42 4.66 -13.49
CA ALA A 49 1.43 5.02 -12.51
C ALA A 49 0.96 6.13 -11.55
N ALA A 50 0.16 7.09 -12.03
CA ALA A 50 -0.42 8.13 -11.18
C ALA A 50 -1.35 7.54 -10.12
N TYR A 51 -2.24 6.61 -10.50
CA TYR A 51 -3.09 5.89 -9.54
C TYR A 51 -2.23 5.08 -8.57
N GLN A 52 -1.23 4.32 -9.04
CA GLN A 52 -0.34 3.55 -8.18
C GLN A 52 0.36 4.42 -7.13
N ALA A 53 0.84 5.62 -7.50
CA ALA A 53 1.48 6.54 -6.57
C ALA A 53 0.50 7.08 -5.53
N ILE A 54 -0.64 7.63 -5.95
CA ILE A 54 -1.64 8.24 -5.06
C ILE A 54 -2.26 7.19 -4.13
N CYS A 55 -2.57 6.02 -4.67
CA CYS A 55 -3.17 4.92 -3.94
C CYS A 55 -2.17 4.27 -2.96
N SER A 56 -0.87 4.27 -3.28
CA SER A 56 0.18 3.88 -2.33
C SER A 56 0.23 4.77 -1.09
N GLU A 57 -0.03 6.08 -1.26
CA GLU A 57 -0.02 7.05 -0.17
C GLU A 57 -1.33 7.03 0.64
N THR A 58 -2.47 6.82 0.00
CA THR A 58 -3.79 6.70 0.66
C THR A 58 -4.09 5.31 1.23
N GLY A 59 -3.36 4.28 0.80
CA GLY A 59 -3.57 2.88 1.18
C GLY A 59 -4.66 2.16 0.39
N VAL A 60 -5.38 2.86 -0.48
CA VAL A 60 -6.45 2.32 -1.33
C VAL A 60 -5.86 1.37 -2.39
N PRO A 61 -6.54 0.28 -2.80
CA PRO A 61 -6.11 -0.50 -3.96
C PRO A 61 -6.21 0.33 -5.26
N TRP A 62 -5.06 0.57 -5.89
CA TRP A 62 -4.96 1.41 -7.09
C TRP A 62 -5.78 0.91 -8.27
N ASP A 63 -5.98 -0.40 -8.35
CA ASP A 63 -6.71 -1.07 -9.40
C ASP A 63 -8.22 -0.87 -9.27
N ILE A 64 -8.76 -0.85 -8.04
CA ILE A 64 -10.16 -0.47 -7.80
C ILE A 64 -10.37 0.98 -8.25
N ALA A 65 -9.51 1.91 -7.79
CA ALA A 65 -9.64 3.33 -8.10
C ALA A 65 -9.54 3.59 -9.61
N LEU A 66 -8.53 3.02 -10.29
CA LEU A 66 -8.36 3.17 -11.73
C LEU A 66 -9.55 2.61 -12.50
N MET A 67 -9.98 1.38 -12.19
CA MET A 67 -11.07 0.76 -12.93
C MET A 67 -12.42 1.45 -12.69
N ALA A 68 -12.63 1.97 -11.47
CA ALA A 68 -13.81 2.77 -11.15
C ALA A 68 -13.88 4.01 -12.05
N ASP A 69 -12.78 4.73 -12.20
CA ASP A 69 -12.73 5.92 -13.06
C ASP A 69 -12.81 5.58 -14.55
N VAL A 70 -12.23 4.47 -14.99
CA VAL A 70 -12.32 4.00 -16.39
C VAL A 70 -13.78 3.71 -16.75
N LEU A 71 -14.48 2.94 -15.94
CA LEU A 71 -15.88 2.58 -16.20
C LEU A 71 -16.83 3.75 -15.99
N LEU A 72 -16.52 4.68 -15.07
CA LEU A 72 -17.29 5.89 -14.90
C LEU A 72 -17.09 6.84 -16.09
N ALA A 73 -15.86 7.02 -16.57
CA ALA A 73 -15.57 7.82 -17.76
C ALA A 73 -16.32 7.24 -18.98
N GLU A 74 -16.30 5.92 -19.17
CA GLU A 74 -17.11 5.28 -20.22
C GLU A 74 -18.61 5.53 -20.04
N GLN A 75 -19.14 5.37 -18.82
CA GLN A 75 -20.55 5.62 -18.49
C GLN A 75 -20.97 7.06 -18.82
N LEU A 76 -20.07 8.03 -18.65
CA LEU A 76 -20.31 9.45 -18.89
C LEU A 76 -19.92 9.92 -20.30
N GLY A 77 -19.33 9.05 -21.13
CA GLY A 77 -18.79 9.43 -22.44
C GLY A 77 -17.59 10.38 -22.35
N GLN A 78 -16.82 10.28 -21.27
CA GLN A 78 -15.64 11.08 -20.95
C GLN A 78 -14.36 10.30 -21.18
N ARG A 79 -13.24 11.01 -21.06
CA ARG A 79 -11.89 10.46 -21.10
C ARG A 79 -11.36 10.19 -19.70
N ILE A 80 -10.55 9.16 -19.53
CA ILE A 80 -9.92 8.84 -18.24
C ILE A 80 -9.00 9.96 -17.76
N GLU A 81 -8.38 10.70 -18.69
CA GLU A 81 -7.49 11.81 -18.40
C GLU A 81 -8.21 13.06 -17.88
N GLU A 82 -9.55 13.08 -17.94
CA GLU A 82 -10.39 14.11 -17.31
C GLU A 82 -10.76 13.76 -15.86
N ARG A 83 -10.38 12.56 -15.39
CA ARG A 83 -10.62 12.11 -14.01
C ARG A 83 -9.44 12.48 -13.13
N GLU A 84 -9.73 12.76 -11.86
CA GLU A 84 -8.75 13.17 -10.86
C GLU A 84 -8.50 12.00 -9.89
N PRO A 85 -7.36 11.28 -10.00
CA PRO A 85 -7.14 10.05 -9.23
C PRO A 85 -7.15 10.27 -7.71
N LEU A 86 -6.73 11.45 -7.25
CA LEU A 86 -6.76 11.81 -5.82
C LEU A 86 -8.20 11.88 -5.31
N ILE A 87 -9.10 12.53 -6.04
CA ILE A 87 -10.51 12.64 -5.66
C ILE A 87 -11.13 11.25 -5.58
N THR A 88 -10.91 10.40 -6.59
CA THR A 88 -11.44 9.05 -6.60
C THR A 88 -10.86 8.19 -5.49
N SER A 89 -9.56 8.28 -5.21
CA SER A 89 -8.96 7.56 -4.09
C SER A 89 -9.56 7.98 -2.75
N LEU A 90 -9.76 9.28 -2.53
CA LEU A 90 -10.36 9.80 -1.30
C LEU A 90 -11.82 9.36 -1.09
N GLN A 91 -12.56 9.00 -2.15
CA GLN A 91 -13.90 8.40 -2.02
C GLN A 91 -13.87 7.05 -1.28
N PHE A 92 -12.73 6.35 -1.33
CA PHE A 92 -12.49 5.11 -0.59
C PHE A 92 -11.88 5.35 0.80
N CYS A 93 -11.75 6.60 1.26
CA CYS A 93 -11.21 6.89 2.57
C CYS A 93 -12.31 7.24 3.59
N ILE A 94 -11.98 7.03 4.86
CA ILE A 94 -12.72 7.52 6.01
C ILE A 94 -11.76 8.39 6.80
N LEU A 95 -12.16 9.63 7.04
CA LEU A 95 -11.54 10.48 8.03
C LEU A 95 -12.28 10.28 9.36
N THR A 96 -11.56 9.75 10.34
CA THR A 96 -11.98 9.71 11.73
C THR A 96 -11.37 10.89 12.46
N VAL A 97 -12.16 11.65 13.20
CA VAL A 97 -11.67 12.72 14.07
C VAL A 97 -12.03 12.36 15.50
N THR A 98 -11.02 12.02 16.29
CA THR A 98 -11.18 11.71 17.72
C THR A 98 -10.97 12.97 18.53
N GLU A 99 -12.01 13.38 19.26
CA GLU A 99 -11.92 14.47 20.23
C GLU A 99 -11.33 13.92 21.52
N GLN A 100 -10.32 14.61 22.04
CA GLN A 100 -9.68 14.28 23.30
C GLN A 100 -9.79 15.43 24.29
N GLU A 101 -10.04 15.10 25.55
CA GLU A 101 -9.97 16.05 26.66
C GLU A 101 -8.74 15.79 27.53
N ALA A 102 -8.09 16.86 27.95
CA ALA A 102 -7.04 16.83 28.95
C ALA A 102 -7.62 16.52 30.34
N TYR A 103 -6.92 15.70 31.11
CA TYR A 103 -7.19 15.49 32.52
C TYR A 103 -5.90 15.34 33.32
N GLU A 104 -5.90 15.85 34.54
CA GLU A 104 -4.76 15.74 35.45
C GLU A 104 -4.80 14.41 36.18
N GLU A 105 -3.70 13.67 36.10
CA GLU A 105 -3.48 12.42 36.82
C GLU A 105 -2.30 12.57 37.79
N GLU A 106 -2.51 12.21 39.06
CA GLU A 106 -1.41 12.16 40.02
C GLU A 106 -0.69 10.80 39.93
N ILE A 107 0.56 10.81 39.48
CA ILE A 107 1.42 9.62 39.46
C ILE A 107 2.45 9.67 40.59
N THR A 108 2.88 8.50 41.06
CA THR A 108 3.96 8.39 42.07
C THR A 108 5.15 7.64 41.50
N GLU A 109 6.30 8.31 41.38
CA GLU A 109 7.58 7.71 41.00
C GLU A 109 8.60 7.94 42.12
N ASN A 110 9.30 6.87 42.53
CA ASN A 110 10.29 6.90 43.62
C ASN A 110 9.78 7.52 44.94
N GLY A 111 8.47 7.42 45.20
CA GLY A 111 7.83 8.01 46.38
C GLY A 111 7.55 9.52 46.30
N GLN A 112 7.86 10.18 45.17
CA GLN A 112 7.43 11.54 44.88
C GLN A 112 6.17 11.54 44.01
N LYS A 113 5.24 12.46 44.31
CA LYS A 113 4.00 12.67 43.55
C LYS A 113 4.23 13.72 42.46
N TYR A 114 3.75 13.43 41.27
CA TYR A 114 3.77 14.31 40.10
C TYR A 114 2.36 14.45 39.57
N GLN A 115 1.98 15.66 39.16
CA GLN A 115 0.79 15.86 38.33
C GLN A 115 1.23 15.74 36.88
N VAL A 116 0.56 14.88 36.13
CA VAL A 116 0.77 14.72 34.69
C VAL A 116 -0.55 14.92 33.97
N THR A 117 -0.53 15.76 32.95
CA THR A 117 -1.64 15.88 32.02
C THR A 117 -1.69 14.64 31.14
N ARG A 118 -2.86 14.02 31.10
CA ARG A 118 -3.22 12.89 30.24
C ARG A 118 -4.33 13.32 29.30
N TRP A 119 -4.51 12.57 28.23
CA TRP A 119 -5.58 12.79 27.27
C TRP A 119 -6.47 11.55 27.25
N ARG A 120 -7.78 11.75 27.15
CA ARG A 120 -8.76 10.67 26.98
C ARG A 120 -9.65 10.97 25.80
N ASP A 121 -9.97 9.95 25.02
CA ASP A 121 -10.95 10.05 23.95
C ASP A 121 -12.34 10.29 24.54
N VAL A 122 -13.06 11.29 24.04
CA VAL A 122 -14.40 11.65 24.52
C VAL A 122 -15.47 11.55 23.44
N ASP A 123 -15.14 11.84 22.19
CA ASP A 123 -16.04 11.70 21.05
C ASP A 123 -15.26 11.27 19.81
N GLN A 124 -15.95 10.68 18.84
CA GLN A 124 -15.37 10.28 17.57
C GLN A 124 -16.35 10.55 16.44
N LYS A 125 -15.95 11.45 15.54
CA LYS A 125 -16.72 11.80 14.34
C LYS A 125 -16.12 11.17 13.10
N ILE A 126 -16.98 10.77 12.18
CA ILE A 126 -16.61 10.03 10.97
C ILE A 126 -17.07 10.81 9.75
N TYR A 127 -16.13 11.10 8.86
CA TYR A 127 -16.32 11.79 7.60
C TYR A 127 -15.89 10.88 6.46
N ALA A 128 -16.84 10.36 5.70
CA ALA A 128 -16.57 9.35 4.69
C ALA A 128 -16.53 9.95 3.29
N GLY A 129 -15.55 9.51 2.51
CA GLY A 129 -15.31 9.93 1.13
C GLY A 129 -14.84 11.38 1.00
N THR A 130 -14.70 11.82 -0.24
CA THR A 130 -14.24 13.18 -0.57
C THR A 130 -15.17 14.24 0.00
N ASP A 131 -16.49 14.05 -0.09
CA ASP A 131 -17.48 15.01 0.44
C ASP A 131 -17.33 15.23 1.94
N GLY A 132 -17.13 14.15 2.71
CA GLY A 132 -16.94 14.24 4.16
C GLY A 132 -15.64 14.96 4.52
N ILE A 133 -14.56 14.70 3.77
CA ILE A 133 -13.28 15.39 3.96
C ILE A 133 -13.42 16.88 3.63
N CYS A 134 -14.12 17.21 2.55
CA CYS A 134 -14.47 18.58 2.19
C CYS A 134 -15.28 19.27 3.28
N GLU A 135 -16.31 18.60 3.81
CA GLU A 135 -17.15 19.10 4.89
C GLU A 135 -16.33 19.40 6.15
N TYR A 136 -15.46 18.47 6.57
CA TYR A 136 -14.61 18.69 7.72
C TYR A 136 -13.67 19.88 7.50
N LEU A 137 -12.99 19.93 6.35
CA LEU A 137 -12.00 20.97 6.05
C LEU A 137 -12.60 22.32 5.64
N ASP A 138 -13.92 22.44 5.52
CA ASP A 138 -14.60 23.60 4.93
C ASP A 138 -14.03 24.00 3.55
N ILE A 139 -13.78 22.99 2.70
CA ILE A 139 -13.29 23.17 1.33
C ILE A 139 -14.27 22.57 0.31
N THR A 140 -14.02 22.82 -0.98
CA THR A 140 -14.76 22.19 -2.08
C THR A 140 -13.83 21.29 -2.89
N GLU A 141 -14.39 20.39 -3.71
CA GLU A 141 -13.59 19.49 -4.56
C GLU A 141 -12.58 20.23 -5.46
N SER A 142 -12.89 21.47 -5.85
CA SER A 142 -11.99 22.30 -6.66
C SER A 142 -10.64 22.58 -5.99
N TRP A 143 -10.57 22.46 -4.66
CA TRP A 143 -9.33 22.62 -3.90
C TRP A 143 -8.30 21.53 -4.23
N PHE A 144 -8.74 20.31 -4.59
CA PHE A 144 -7.86 19.18 -4.89
C PHE A 144 -7.10 19.31 -6.21
N ALA A 145 -7.47 20.27 -7.07
CA ALA A 145 -6.81 20.45 -8.36
C ALA A 145 -5.30 20.70 -8.19
N GLY A 146 -4.48 19.80 -8.73
CA GLY A 146 -3.03 19.84 -8.61
C GLY A 146 -2.47 19.59 -7.20
N LYS A 147 -3.30 19.08 -6.29
CA LYS A 147 -2.91 18.69 -4.94
C LYS A 147 -2.43 17.26 -4.88
N THR A 148 -1.64 17.00 -3.86
CA THR A 148 -1.21 15.67 -3.44
C THR A 148 -1.95 15.30 -2.16
N ILE A 149 -1.95 14.02 -1.79
CA ILE A 149 -2.47 13.60 -0.49
C ILE A 149 -1.69 14.24 0.68
N GLN A 150 -0.40 14.55 0.50
CA GLN A 150 0.33 15.37 1.48
C GLN A 150 -0.34 16.73 1.73
N ASP A 151 -0.83 17.39 0.69
CA ASP A 151 -1.51 18.68 0.86
C ASP A 151 -2.81 18.50 1.67
N VAL A 152 -3.56 17.40 1.44
CA VAL A 152 -4.77 17.07 2.22
C VAL A 152 -4.45 16.89 3.69
N LEU A 153 -3.39 16.14 4.00
CA LEU A 153 -2.96 15.90 5.38
C LEU A 153 -2.49 17.18 6.06
N ASN A 154 -1.80 18.06 5.33
CA ASN A 154 -1.43 19.37 5.84
C ASN A 154 -2.68 20.20 6.17
N ALA A 155 -3.71 20.16 5.32
CA ALA A 155 -4.97 20.86 5.60
C ALA A 155 -5.70 20.30 6.83
N LEU A 156 -5.71 18.97 7.01
CA LEU A 156 -6.29 18.33 8.21
C LEU A 156 -5.57 18.79 9.48
N GLN A 157 -4.26 18.94 9.37
CA GLN A 157 -3.45 19.39 10.47
C GLN A 157 -3.62 20.87 10.78
N GLU A 158 -3.60 21.72 9.75
CA GLU A 158 -3.89 23.15 9.89
C GLU A 158 -5.25 23.34 10.59
N LYS A 159 -6.26 22.55 10.21
CA LYS A 159 -7.56 22.56 10.87
C LYS A 159 -7.51 22.14 12.34
N ARG A 160 -6.78 21.07 12.70
CA ARG A 160 -6.58 20.68 14.10
C ARG A 160 -5.94 21.81 14.91
N GLU A 161 -4.92 22.45 14.36
CA GLU A 161 -4.23 23.56 15.04
C GLU A 161 -5.14 24.77 15.26
N GLU A 162 -6.09 25.01 14.34
CA GLU A 162 -7.10 26.05 14.47
C GLU A 162 -8.18 25.70 15.51
N ASP A 163 -8.56 24.42 15.62
CA ASP A 163 -9.67 23.97 16.46
C ASP A 163 -9.25 23.58 17.90
N GLN A 164 -7.98 23.20 18.13
CA GLN A 164 -7.48 22.75 19.45
C GLN A 164 -7.28 23.91 20.44
N ASP A 165 -7.30 23.59 21.74
CA ASP A 165 -6.95 24.50 22.83
C ASP A 165 -6.15 23.81 23.95
N GLU A 166 -6.08 24.41 25.14
CA GLU A 166 -5.31 23.88 26.27
C GLU A 166 -5.92 22.60 26.87
N ASP A 167 -7.23 22.39 26.70
CA ASP A 167 -7.99 21.32 27.33
C ASP A 167 -8.57 20.33 26.30
N THR A 168 -8.60 20.69 25.01
CA THR A 168 -9.23 19.91 23.93
C THR A 168 -8.31 19.75 22.73
N ASP A 169 -8.22 18.53 22.21
CA ASP A 169 -7.48 18.20 20.99
C ASP A 169 -8.37 17.38 20.03
N TYR A 170 -8.09 17.47 18.74
CA TYR A 170 -8.81 16.76 17.68
C TYR A 170 -7.81 15.98 16.84
N LEU A 171 -7.85 14.65 16.91
CA LEU A 171 -6.91 13.79 16.20
C LEU A 171 -7.53 13.26 14.89
N PRO A 172 -7.25 13.89 13.73
CA PRO A 172 -7.67 13.36 12.44
C PRO A 172 -6.83 12.14 12.06
N ALA A 173 -7.49 11.07 11.66
CA ALA A 173 -6.90 9.85 11.14
C ALA A 173 -7.62 9.43 9.86
N LEU A 174 -6.87 9.31 8.76
CA LEU A 174 -7.41 8.81 7.50
C LEU A 174 -7.17 7.29 7.41
N SER A 175 -8.21 6.52 7.11
CA SER A 175 -8.15 5.08 6.89
C SER A 175 -8.90 4.68 5.63
N VAL A 176 -8.66 3.47 5.12
CA VAL A 176 -9.37 2.94 3.95
C VAL A 176 -10.74 2.40 4.37
N ASN A 177 -11.76 2.69 3.57
CA ASN A 177 -13.08 2.09 3.62
C ASN A 177 -13.13 0.87 2.68
N GLU A 178 -13.23 -0.32 3.26
CA GLU A 178 -13.26 -1.57 2.49
C GLU A 178 -14.67 -1.94 1.98
N ALA A 179 -15.70 -1.11 2.23
CA ALA A 179 -17.04 -1.29 1.69
C ALA A 179 -17.11 -0.92 0.19
N TYR A 180 -16.23 -1.52 -0.63
CA TYR A 180 -16.00 -1.15 -2.01
C TYR A 180 -17.26 -1.16 -2.87
N GLU A 181 -18.13 -2.17 -2.73
CA GLU A 181 -19.38 -2.24 -3.48
C GLU A 181 -20.27 -1.00 -3.24
N GLU A 182 -20.45 -0.62 -1.97
CA GLU A 182 -21.26 0.52 -1.59
C GLU A 182 -20.65 1.84 -2.06
N ILE A 183 -19.34 1.97 -1.99
CA ILE A 183 -18.61 3.17 -2.45
C ILE A 183 -18.73 3.31 -3.97
N LEU A 184 -18.51 2.24 -4.73
CA LEU A 184 -18.61 2.22 -6.19
C LEU A 184 -20.02 2.63 -6.65
N LYS A 185 -21.06 2.12 -6.00
CA LYS A 185 -22.45 2.42 -6.36
C LYS A 185 -22.90 3.80 -5.91
N LYS A 186 -22.69 4.14 -4.63
CA LYS A 186 -23.31 5.32 -4.00
C LYS A 186 -22.45 6.58 -4.06
N ARG A 187 -21.12 6.44 -4.05
CA ARG A 187 -20.19 7.58 -4.04
C ARG A 187 -19.60 7.85 -5.42
N ILE A 188 -19.08 6.82 -6.07
CA ILE A 188 -18.57 6.95 -7.44
C ILE A 188 -19.74 7.09 -8.44
N GLY A 189 -20.87 6.43 -8.19
CA GLY A 189 -22.05 6.52 -9.04
C GLY A 189 -22.02 5.56 -10.24
N LEU A 190 -21.33 4.43 -10.10
CA LEU A 190 -21.36 3.37 -11.11
C LEU A 190 -22.70 2.62 -11.09
N THR A 191 -23.13 2.15 -12.26
CA THR A 191 -24.19 1.14 -12.34
C THR A 191 -23.82 -0.14 -11.59
N ASP A 192 -24.81 -0.96 -11.22
CA ASP A 192 -24.57 -2.28 -10.60
C ASP A 192 -23.61 -3.12 -11.44
N LYS A 193 -23.86 -3.20 -12.75
CA LYS A 193 -23.02 -3.94 -13.69
C LYS A 193 -21.56 -3.45 -13.69
N ASN A 194 -21.34 -2.14 -13.73
CA ASN A 194 -19.99 -1.59 -13.73
C ASN A 194 -19.30 -1.82 -12.38
N SER A 195 -20.03 -1.66 -11.27
CA SER A 195 -19.52 -1.94 -9.92
C SER A 195 -19.09 -3.40 -9.78
N ASP A 196 -19.91 -4.35 -10.21
CA ASP A 196 -19.59 -5.78 -10.22
C ASP A 196 -18.36 -6.07 -11.11
N THR A 197 -18.23 -5.35 -12.22
CA THR A 197 -17.08 -5.46 -13.12
C THR A 197 -15.79 -4.98 -12.45
N VAL A 198 -15.80 -3.83 -11.76
CA VAL A 198 -14.64 -3.35 -10.97
C VAL A 198 -14.22 -4.41 -9.97
N LEU A 199 -15.15 -4.91 -9.17
CA LEU A 199 -14.88 -5.90 -8.12
C LEU A 199 -14.37 -7.21 -8.71
N SER A 200 -14.96 -7.68 -9.81
CA SER A 200 -14.50 -8.87 -10.52
C SER A 200 -13.07 -8.69 -11.04
N MET A 201 -12.74 -7.54 -11.63
CA MET A 201 -11.40 -7.25 -12.16
C MET A 201 -10.36 -7.09 -11.06
N HIS A 202 -10.72 -6.46 -9.94
CA HIS A 202 -9.88 -6.37 -8.76
C HIS A 202 -9.58 -7.77 -8.19
N ASN A 203 -10.62 -8.58 -7.99
CA ASN A 203 -10.48 -9.94 -7.48
C ASN A 203 -9.69 -10.85 -8.44
N SER A 204 -9.83 -10.66 -9.75
CA SER A 204 -9.05 -11.39 -10.76
C SER A 204 -7.67 -10.80 -11.00
N GLN A 205 -7.33 -9.70 -10.34
CA GLN A 205 -6.06 -8.98 -10.48
C GLN A 205 -5.74 -8.49 -11.89
N TYR A 206 -6.79 -8.14 -12.61
CA TYR A 206 -6.68 -7.84 -14.03
C TYR A 206 -5.63 -6.76 -14.32
N LEU A 207 -5.65 -5.67 -13.55
CA LEU A 207 -4.74 -4.55 -13.76
C LEU A 207 -3.31 -4.84 -13.33
N ALA A 208 -3.11 -5.70 -12.32
CA ALA A 208 -1.77 -6.18 -12.00
C ALA A 208 -1.22 -7.03 -13.15
N GLN A 209 -2.03 -7.82 -13.85
CA GLN A 209 -1.58 -8.57 -15.02
C GLN A 209 -1.26 -7.66 -16.22
N VAL A 210 -2.08 -6.62 -16.42
CA VAL A 210 -1.92 -5.65 -17.52
C VAL A 210 -0.69 -4.76 -17.32
N TYR A 211 -0.51 -4.17 -16.14
CA TYR A 211 0.52 -3.14 -15.86
C TYR A 211 1.63 -3.60 -14.91
N GLY A 212 1.40 -4.66 -14.13
CA GLY A 212 2.31 -5.17 -13.11
C GLY A 212 3.12 -6.40 -13.54
N TYR A 213 3.03 -6.79 -14.82
CA TYR A 213 3.54 -8.01 -15.44
C TYR A 213 2.73 -9.28 -15.11
N VAL A 214 2.44 -10.07 -16.15
CA VAL A 214 1.73 -11.35 -16.08
C VAL A 214 2.52 -12.33 -15.23
N TYR A 215 1.96 -12.69 -14.07
CA TYR A 215 2.45 -13.81 -13.28
C TYR A 215 1.27 -14.71 -12.93
N GLY A 216 1.40 -15.99 -13.28
CA GLY A 216 0.76 -17.03 -12.49
C GLY A 216 1.57 -17.13 -11.20
N PHE A 217 0.98 -16.71 -10.08
CA PHE A 217 1.56 -17.02 -8.78
C PHE A 217 1.34 -18.51 -8.56
N ASP A 218 2.43 -19.27 -8.41
CA ASP A 218 2.30 -20.59 -7.82
C ASP A 218 1.68 -20.44 -6.42
N GLU A 219 0.80 -21.36 -6.02
CA GLU A 219 0.30 -21.37 -4.65
C GLU A 219 1.51 -21.41 -3.70
N ILE A 220 1.61 -20.40 -2.85
CA ILE A 220 2.68 -20.32 -1.87
C ILE A 220 2.34 -21.27 -0.73
N GLU A 221 3.21 -22.23 -0.47
CA GLU A 221 3.15 -23.05 0.73
C GLU A 221 3.50 -22.18 1.94
N LEU A 222 2.48 -21.80 2.70
CA LEU A 222 2.66 -21.10 3.97
C LEU A 222 2.99 -22.11 5.08
N PRO A 223 3.87 -21.77 6.03
CA PRO A 223 4.10 -22.61 7.19
C PRO A 223 2.80 -22.76 8.00
N GLU A 224 2.55 -23.96 8.54
CA GLU A 224 1.44 -24.17 9.47
C GLU A 224 1.71 -23.37 10.75
N LEU A 225 0.87 -22.36 11.00
CA LEU A 225 0.97 -21.49 12.16
C LEU A 225 -0.40 -21.25 12.80
N VAL A 226 -0.39 -20.97 14.11
CA VAL A 226 -1.57 -20.50 14.83
C VAL A 226 -1.51 -18.98 14.83
N VAL A 227 -2.46 -18.34 14.16
CA VAL A 227 -2.53 -16.88 14.04
C VAL A 227 -2.63 -16.26 15.44
N GLY A 228 -1.73 -15.33 15.76
CA GLY A 228 -1.62 -14.70 17.08
C GLY A 228 -0.75 -15.47 18.08
N ASP A 229 -0.28 -16.68 17.74
CA ASP A 229 0.63 -17.49 18.55
C ASP A 229 1.82 -17.97 17.70
N VAL A 230 2.71 -17.02 17.41
CA VAL A 230 3.80 -17.17 16.44
C VAL A 230 5.15 -16.82 17.10
N THR A 231 6.20 -17.60 16.85
CA THR A 231 7.57 -17.27 17.25
C THR A 231 8.21 -16.31 16.25
N ARG A 232 9.29 -15.64 16.66
CA ARG A 232 10.02 -14.75 15.75
C ARG A 232 10.56 -15.51 14.53
N GLN A 233 10.91 -16.79 14.70
CA GLN A 233 11.49 -17.63 13.66
C GLN A 233 10.42 -18.07 12.66
N GLU A 234 9.23 -18.42 13.12
CA GLU A 234 8.07 -18.68 12.25
C GLU A 234 7.73 -17.45 11.39
N LEU A 235 7.81 -16.23 11.93
CA LEU A 235 7.66 -15.01 11.13
C LEU A 235 8.69 -14.92 9.99
N THR A 236 9.94 -15.33 10.22
CA THR A 236 10.95 -15.35 9.14
C THR A 236 10.63 -16.36 8.04
N GLN A 237 10.00 -17.49 8.39
CA GLN A 237 9.57 -18.51 7.43
C GLN A 237 8.42 -17.98 6.58
N VAL A 238 7.44 -17.32 7.21
CA VAL A 238 6.37 -16.60 6.49
C VAL A 238 6.95 -15.57 5.54
N ALA A 239 7.87 -14.71 6.00
CA ALA A 239 8.47 -13.69 5.15
C ALA A 239 9.27 -14.30 3.98
N ALA A 240 10.04 -15.37 4.24
CA ALA A 240 10.84 -16.05 3.23
C ALA A 240 10.01 -16.85 2.22
N SER A 241 8.76 -17.20 2.53
CA SER A 241 7.84 -17.85 1.59
C SER A 241 7.59 -17.01 0.32
N LEU A 242 7.74 -15.69 0.42
CA LEU A 242 7.63 -14.77 -0.71
C LEU A 242 8.95 -14.45 -1.40
N LEU A 243 10.04 -15.17 -1.14
CA LEU A 243 11.31 -14.86 -1.78
C LEU A 243 11.19 -14.90 -3.31
N GLY A 244 11.51 -13.78 -3.98
CA GLY A 244 11.33 -13.63 -5.44
C GLY A 244 9.97 -13.10 -5.87
N HIS A 245 9.01 -12.90 -4.96
CA HIS A 245 7.68 -12.34 -5.28
C HIS A 245 7.80 -10.93 -5.89
N PRO A 246 7.07 -10.59 -6.96
CA PRO A 246 7.20 -9.31 -7.68
C PRO A 246 6.85 -8.09 -6.84
N TYR A 247 7.57 -6.99 -7.14
CA TYR A 247 7.27 -5.66 -6.61
C TYR A 247 6.28 -4.90 -7.50
N LEU A 248 5.32 -4.22 -6.88
CA LEU A 248 4.48 -3.20 -7.51
C LEU A 248 4.22 -2.06 -6.52
N MET A 249 4.44 -0.82 -6.94
CA MET A 249 4.12 0.36 -6.13
C MET A 249 2.62 0.38 -5.80
N GLY A 250 2.28 0.62 -4.53
CA GLY A 250 0.89 0.56 -4.07
C GLY A 250 0.33 -0.86 -3.98
N GLY A 251 1.15 -1.90 -4.25
CA GLY A 251 0.74 -3.29 -4.12
C GLY A 251 0.50 -3.67 -2.67
N LYS A 252 -0.72 -4.13 -2.36
CA LYS A 252 -1.17 -4.54 -1.03
C LYS A 252 -1.90 -5.87 -1.12
N SER A 253 -1.92 -6.62 -0.01
CA SER A 253 -2.76 -7.81 0.13
C SER A 253 -3.24 -7.92 1.58
N PRO A 254 -4.29 -7.18 1.97
CA PRO A 254 -4.76 -7.08 3.35
C PRO A 254 -5.59 -8.30 3.79
N SER A 255 -5.15 -9.51 3.45
CA SER A 255 -5.85 -10.76 3.78
C SER A 255 -4.89 -11.91 4.02
N GLN A 256 -5.36 -12.90 4.78
CA GLN A 256 -4.64 -14.16 4.98
C GLN A 256 -4.62 -15.00 3.70
N GLY A 257 -3.61 -15.86 3.57
CA GLY A 257 -3.34 -16.67 2.38
C GLY A 257 -2.30 -16.04 1.45
N SER A 258 -2.09 -16.67 0.30
CA SER A 258 -1.19 -16.17 -0.74
C SER A 258 -1.52 -14.71 -1.08
N PRO A 259 -0.51 -13.83 -1.25
CA PRO A 259 -0.76 -12.48 -1.70
C PRO A 259 -1.59 -12.56 -2.96
N LYS A 260 -2.66 -11.77 -3.01
CA LYS A 260 -3.51 -11.80 -4.19
C LYS A 260 -2.67 -11.49 -5.42
N GLY A 261 -1.69 -10.55 -5.33
CA GLY A 261 -0.77 -10.15 -6.39
C GLY A 261 0.54 -9.51 -5.90
N PRO A 262 1.25 -8.74 -6.76
CA PRO A 262 2.50 -8.08 -6.40
C PRO A 262 2.35 -7.10 -5.22
N LEU A 263 3.41 -6.91 -4.45
CA LEU A 263 3.40 -6.09 -3.23
C LEU A 263 4.41 -4.94 -3.32
N ASP A 264 4.17 -3.82 -2.65
CA ASP A 264 5.25 -2.87 -2.34
C ASP A 264 5.95 -3.21 -1.02
N CYS A 265 6.94 -2.40 -0.63
CA CYS A 265 7.73 -2.62 0.58
C CYS A 265 6.88 -2.67 1.85
N SER A 266 5.96 -1.71 2.02
CA SER A 266 5.05 -1.65 3.16
C SER A 266 3.97 -2.73 3.12
N GLY A 267 3.44 -3.04 1.92
CA GLY A 267 2.46 -4.08 1.70
C GLY A 267 3.01 -5.47 2.00
N PHE A 268 4.28 -5.70 1.70
CA PHE A 268 4.99 -6.92 2.11
C PHE A 268 5.09 -7.03 3.64
N VAL A 269 5.48 -5.96 4.33
CA VAL A 269 5.55 -5.96 5.80
C VAL A 269 4.17 -6.25 6.40
N ASP A 270 3.13 -5.54 5.97
CA ASP A 270 1.78 -5.75 6.47
C ASP A 270 1.28 -7.17 6.16
N TRP A 271 1.51 -7.69 4.96
CA TRP A 271 1.10 -9.04 4.61
C TRP A 271 1.75 -10.09 5.54
N VAL A 272 3.05 -9.99 5.83
CA VAL A 272 3.74 -10.91 6.75
C VAL A 272 3.10 -10.87 8.14
N TYR A 273 2.83 -9.68 8.65
CA TYR A 273 2.20 -9.51 9.97
C TYR A 273 0.74 -9.95 9.99
N ILE A 274 -0.01 -9.78 8.90
CA ILE A 274 -1.38 -10.30 8.75
C ILE A 274 -1.39 -11.82 8.77
N GLN A 275 -0.43 -12.48 8.13
CA GLN A 275 -0.33 -13.94 8.21
C GLN A 275 -0.07 -14.38 9.66
N CYS A 276 0.85 -13.71 10.35
CA CYS A 276 1.26 -14.10 11.70
C CYS A 276 0.23 -13.76 12.78
N PHE A 277 -0.44 -12.60 12.69
CA PHE A 277 -1.22 -12.00 13.78
C PHE A 277 -2.63 -11.61 13.39
N GLY A 278 -3.02 -11.79 12.12
CA GLY A 278 -4.34 -11.41 11.60
C GLY A 278 -4.50 -9.91 11.34
N THR A 279 -3.48 -9.10 11.62
CA THR A 279 -3.48 -7.64 11.40
C THR A 279 -2.10 -7.15 10.93
N GLY A 280 -2.08 -6.07 10.16
CA GLY A 280 -0.86 -5.43 9.65
C GLY A 280 -0.17 -4.58 10.72
N VAL A 281 1.02 -4.06 10.37
CA VAL A 281 1.77 -3.12 11.22
C VAL A 281 1.28 -1.70 11.00
N SER A 282 0.92 -1.36 9.77
CA SER A 282 0.34 -0.06 9.44
C SER A 282 -0.88 0.20 10.32
N GLY A 283 -0.86 1.30 11.06
CA GLY A 283 -1.94 1.67 11.95
C GLY A 283 -1.73 3.06 12.55
N GLY A 284 -2.79 3.62 13.12
CA GLY A 284 -2.80 5.00 13.61
C GLY A 284 -2.71 6.05 12.50
N GLY A 285 -2.34 7.27 12.89
CA GLY A 285 -2.04 8.38 11.98
C GLY A 285 -0.54 8.68 11.92
N VAL A 286 -0.18 9.67 11.11
CA VAL A 286 1.18 10.23 11.06
C VAL A 286 1.17 11.64 11.68
N PRO A 287 2.26 12.10 12.31
CA PRO A 287 2.35 13.47 12.78
C PRO A 287 2.29 14.49 11.66
N ASP A 288 1.98 15.69 12.10
CA ASP A 288 1.89 16.97 11.42
C ASP A 288 3.07 17.20 10.47
N GLY A 289 2.76 17.55 9.21
CA GLY A 289 3.76 17.84 8.18
C GLY A 289 4.51 16.62 7.63
N VAL A 290 4.07 15.39 7.96
CA VAL A 290 4.64 14.15 7.43
C VAL A 290 3.75 13.53 6.36
N ALA A 291 4.36 13.00 5.30
CA ALA A 291 3.63 12.33 4.22
C ALA A 291 3.05 11.01 4.70
N MET A 292 1.73 10.88 4.62
CA MET A 292 1.12 9.57 4.83
C MET A 292 1.50 8.66 3.67
N SER A 293 2.10 7.55 4.04
CA SER A 293 2.48 6.44 3.16
C SER A 293 2.49 5.19 4.02
N GLY A 294 2.41 4.00 3.41
CA GLY A 294 2.52 2.75 4.18
C GLY A 294 3.77 2.70 5.08
N THR A 295 4.90 3.20 4.58
CA THR A 295 6.13 3.28 5.41
C THR A 295 6.03 4.27 6.57
N ALA A 296 5.30 5.37 6.42
CA ALA A 296 5.11 6.34 7.49
C ALA A 296 4.13 5.81 8.54
N LEU A 297 3.02 5.18 8.12
CA LEU A 297 2.08 4.51 9.01
C LEU A 297 2.78 3.45 9.86
N GLN A 298 3.61 2.60 9.25
CA GLN A 298 4.42 1.62 9.98
C GLN A 298 5.47 2.27 10.88
N TRP A 299 6.07 3.38 10.45
CA TRP A 299 7.04 4.11 11.28
C TRP A 299 6.40 4.62 12.58
N TYR A 300 5.23 5.25 12.50
CA TYR A 300 4.58 5.82 13.68
C TYR A 300 3.80 4.80 14.53
N ALA A 301 3.44 3.65 13.95
CA ALA A 301 2.91 2.51 14.70
C ALA A 301 3.97 1.69 15.48
N THR A 302 5.26 2.03 15.37
CA THR A 302 6.37 1.26 15.94
C THR A 302 7.25 2.11 16.85
N ALA A 303 7.95 1.50 17.80
CA ALA A 303 8.84 2.20 18.74
C ALA A 303 10.29 2.25 18.22
N PRO A 304 11.02 3.38 18.32
CA PRO A 304 12.41 3.45 17.88
C PRO A 304 13.33 2.57 18.74
N ILE A 305 14.29 1.91 18.11
CA ILE A 305 15.31 1.08 18.78
C ILE A 305 16.70 1.33 18.18
N SER A 306 17.75 0.93 18.90
CA SER A 306 19.11 0.92 18.37
C SER A 306 19.36 -0.29 17.46
N MET A 307 20.47 -0.28 16.71
CA MET A 307 20.86 -1.43 15.89
C MET A 307 21.28 -2.61 16.77
N GLU A 308 21.83 -2.33 17.94
CA GLU A 308 22.31 -3.29 18.93
C GLU A 308 21.14 -4.05 19.58
N ASP A 309 19.97 -3.41 19.69
CA ASP A 309 18.77 -3.98 20.29
C ASP A 309 17.90 -4.79 19.32
N LEU A 310 18.32 -4.92 18.06
CA LEU A 310 17.56 -5.60 17.01
C LEU A 310 17.22 -7.04 17.38
N GLN A 311 15.94 -7.38 17.21
CA GLN A 311 15.38 -8.72 17.32
C GLN A 311 14.61 -9.07 16.05
N ILE A 312 14.61 -10.35 15.69
CA ILE A 312 13.92 -10.86 14.50
C ILE A 312 12.47 -10.38 14.48
N GLY A 313 12.04 -9.75 13.39
CA GLY A 313 10.72 -9.12 13.24
C GLY A 313 10.76 -7.59 13.34
N ASP A 314 11.78 -7.00 13.98
CA ASP A 314 11.94 -5.54 14.00
C ASP A 314 12.05 -4.98 12.57
N LEU A 315 11.55 -3.76 12.37
CA LEU A 315 11.55 -3.09 11.07
C LEU A 315 12.77 -2.20 10.90
N ALA A 316 13.23 -2.11 9.66
CA ALA A 316 14.37 -1.30 9.25
C ALA A 316 13.97 -0.36 8.12
N PHE A 317 14.31 0.93 8.26
CA PHE A 317 13.91 2.01 7.35
C PHE A 317 15.12 2.76 6.78
N LEU A 318 15.00 3.28 5.56
CA LEU A 318 16.05 4.10 4.94
C LEU A 318 16.07 5.52 5.48
N GLN A 319 14.89 6.12 5.72
CA GLN A 319 14.75 7.51 6.15
C GLN A 319 13.69 7.64 7.24
N ASP A 320 13.85 8.70 8.03
CA ASP A 320 12.84 9.25 8.91
C ASP A 320 11.78 9.96 8.04
N PRO A 321 10.50 9.54 8.07
CA PRO A 321 9.44 10.14 7.26
C PRO A 321 9.33 11.66 7.42
N ALA A 322 9.58 12.20 8.63
CA ALA A 322 9.53 13.65 8.88
C ALA A 322 10.65 14.45 8.21
N LYS A 323 11.68 13.76 7.67
CA LYS A 323 12.81 14.37 6.97
C LYS A 323 12.80 14.05 5.47
N LEU A 324 11.74 13.39 5.00
CA LEU A 324 11.61 12.99 3.61
C LEU A 324 11.23 14.21 2.76
N GLY A 325 12.07 14.54 1.79
CA GLY A 325 11.77 15.63 0.85
C GLY A 325 10.59 15.29 -0.06
N LYS A 326 9.85 16.31 -0.52
CA LYS A 326 8.72 16.15 -1.45
C LYS A 326 9.08 15.25 -2.64
N GLY A 327 8.20 14.29 -2.95
CA GLY A 327 8.36 13.34 -4.05
C GLY A 327 9.43 12.26 -3.84
N LYS A 328 10.01 12.14 -2.63
CA LYS A 328 10.88 11.02 -2.29
C LYS A 328 10.06 9.90 -1.65
N ILE A 329 10.46 8.66 -1.96
CA ILE A 329 9.85 7.45 -1.41
C ILE A 329 10.79 6.89 -0.34
N ASN A 330 10.23 6.52 0.81
CA ASN A 330 10.95 5.80 1.84
C ASN A 330 10.90 4.28 1.56
N HIS A 331 11.63 3.49 2.33
CA HIS A 331 11.67 2.04 2.15
C HIS A 331 11.79 1.33 3.49
N VAL A 332 11.14 0.18 3.60
CA VAL A 332 11.06 -0.62 4.83
C VAL A 332 11.39 -2.08 4.54
N GLY A 333 11.96 -2.76 5.53
CA GLY A 333 12.19 -4.20 5.54
C GLY A 333 12.09 -4.80 6.93
N ILE A 334 12.06 -6.13 7.02
CA ILE A 334 12.01 -6.88 8.27
C ILE A 334 13.40 -7.42 8.56
N TYR A 335 13.92 -7.18 9.77
CA TYR A 335 15.13 -7.82 10.25
C TYR A 335 14.88 -9.30 10.54
N ILE A 336 15.68 -10.18 9.94
CA ILE A 336 15.52 -11.65 10.05
C ILE A 336 16.68 -12.32 10.79
N GLY A 337 17.53 -11.54 11.46
CA GLY A 337 18.58 -12.05 12.35
C GLY A 337 20.00 -11.76 11.86
N GLU A 338 20.96 -12.15 12.70
CA GLU A 338 22.39 -12.07 12.42
C GLU A 338 22.96 -13.46 12.22
N TYR A 339 23.64 -13.66 11.10
CA TYR A 339 24.25 -14.94 10.73
C TYR A 339 25.65 -14.67 10.20
N ASN A 340 26.64 -15.46 10.63
CA ASN A 340 28.03 -15.31 10.19
C ASN A 340 28.58 -13.87 10.32
N GLY A 341 28.18 -13.15 11.39
CA GLY A 341 28.59 -11.77 11.66
C GLY A 341 27.98 -10.71 10.73
N ALA A 342 26.91 -11.04 10.00
CA ALA A 342 26.18 -10.11 9.15
C ALA A 342 24.70 -10.06 9.53
N LYS A 343 24.12 -8.86 9.56
CA LYS A 343 22.68 -8.63 9.76
C LYS A 343 21.94 -8.76 8.44
N TYR A 344 20.83 -9.50 8.45
CA TYR A 344 20.01 -9.79 7.26
C TYR A 344 18.63 -9.17 7.39
N PHE A 345 18.14 -8.64 6.26
CA PHE A 345 16.84 -7.98 6.16
C PHE A 345 16.11 -8.50 4.93
N ILE A 346 14.86 -8.92 5.09
CA ILE A 346 13.98 -9.29 3.97
C ILE A 346 13.01 -8.15 3.66
N HIS A 347 12.83 -7.85 2.38
CA HIS A 347 12.03 -6.70 1.94
C HIS A 347 11.58 -6.87 0.49
N CYS A 348 10.42 -6.30 0.16
CA CYS A 348 9.97 -6.17 -1.23
C CYS A 348 10.51 -4.88 -1.84
N ALA A 349 11.48 -5.01 -2.74
CA ALA A 349 12.30 -3.90 -3.19
C ALA A 349 12.00 -3.56 -4.65
N GLY A 350 11.86 -2.26 -4.95
CA GLY A 350 11.52 -1.78 -6.30
C GLY A 350 12.66 -1.90 -7.32
N ARG A 351 12.49 -1.22 -8.46
CA ARG A 351 13.27 -1.37 -9.71
C ARG A 351 14.80 -1.44 -9.58
N ALA A 352 15.39 -0.79 -8.57
CA ALA A 352 16.85 -0.91 -8.31
C ALA A 352 17.31 -2.35 -7.99
N TYR A 353 16.37 -3.20 -7.60
CA TYR A 353 16.46 -4.61 -7.27
C TYR A 353 15.68 -5.48 -8.26
N GLY A 354 15.38 -4.97 -9.46
CA GLY A 354 14.78 -5.77 -10.52
C GLY A 354 15.74 -6.83 -11.07
N THR A 355 15.18 -7.81 -11.77
CA THR A 355 15.91 -8.79 -12.58
C THR A 355 15.42 -8.69 -14.03
N GLU A 356 15.97 -9.51 -14.93
CA GLU A 356 15.47 -9.59 -16.31
C GLU A 356 13.99 -10.00 -16.34
N ASP A 357 13.62 -10.98 -15.53
CA ASP A 357 12.23 -11.48 -15.43
C ASP A 357 11.34 -10.55 -14.57
N LEU A 358 11.90 -9.95 -13.51
CA LEU A 358 11.19 -9.08 -12.56
C LEU A 358 11.73 -7.64 -12.62
N PRO A 359 11.54 -6.91 -13.73
CA PRO A 359 12.21 -5.62 -13.95
C PRO A 359 11.76 -4.54 -12.95
N ASN A 360 10.56 -4.66 -12.38
CA ASN A 360 10.02 -3.73 -11.40
C ASN A 360 10.55 -3.93 -9.98
N GLY A 361 11.25 -5.04 -9.72
CA GLY A 361 11.71 -5.40 -8.39
C GLY A 361 11.07 -6.68 -7.86
N ARG A 362 11.51 -7.09 -6.66
CA ARG A 362 11.11 -8.35 -6.04
C ARG A 362 11.34 -8.35 -4.53
N VAL A 363 10.74 -9.31 -3.84
CA VAL A 363 11.12 -9.69 -2.48
C VAL A 363 12.49 -10.36 -2.50
N GLY A 364 13.36 -9.92 -1.60
CA GLY A 364 14.70 -10.47 -1.49
C GLY A 364 15.34 -10.18 -0.14
N ILE A 365 16.45 -10.88 0.12
CA ILE A 365 17.19 -10.76 1.39
C ILE A 365 18.47 -9.97 1.15
N SER A 366 18.58 -8.80 1.78
CA SER A 366 19.74 -7.94 1.71
C SER A 366 20.51 -7.94 3.03
N ARG A 367 21.82 -7.70 2.92
CA ARG A 367 22.64 -7.17 4.02
C ARG A 367 22.61 -5.63 3.97
N LEU A 368 23.20 -4.97 4.97
CA LEU A 368 23.33 -3.49 4.95
C LEU A 368 24.15 -2.96 3.76
N SER A 369 25.08 -3.78 3.24
CA SER A 369 25.97 -3.40 2.14
C SER A 369 26.36 -4.62 1.28
N GLY A 370 27.00 -4.36 0.14
CA GLY A 370 27.49 -5.40 -0.77
C GLY A 370 26.38 -6.05 -1.60
N SER A 371 26.45 -7.38 -1.73
CA SER A 371 25.45 -8.23 -2.39
C SER A 371 25.23 -9.49 -1.56
N ASN A 372 24.06 -10.12 -1.64
CA ASN A 372 23.71 -11.32 -0.89
C ASN A 372 22.92 -12.30 -1.75
N ASP A 373 23.32 -13.56 -1.74
CA ASP A 373 22.57 -14.69 -2.30
C ASP A 373 22.23 -15.75 -1.24
N TYR A 374 22.66 -15.57 0.02
CA TYR A 374 22.42 -16.53 1.08
C TYR A 374 21.06 -16.29 1.75
N ASN A 375 20.28 -17.35 1.93
CA ASN A 375 19.03 -17.34 2.69
C ASN A 375 19.29 -17.88 4.10
N PRO A 376 19.38 -17.01 5.13
CA PRO A 376 19.60 -17.46 6.51
C PRO A 376 18.43 -18.22 7.12
N VAL A 377 17.22 -18.12 6.56
CA VAL A 377 16.03 -18.81 7.06
C VAL A 377 16.07 -20.29 6.67
N THR A 378 16.49 -20.60 5.44
CA THR A 378 16.53 -21.98 4.93
C THR A 378 17.93 -22.58 4.94
N GLY A 379 18.97 -21.77 5.14
CA GLY A 379 20.38 -22.18 4.97
C GLY A 379 20.81 -22.35 3.51
N GLY A 380 19.94 -22.06 2.54
CA GLY A 380 20.20 -22.20 1.11
C GLY A 380 20.74 -20.93 0.46
N HIS A 381 20.79 -20.95 -0.88
CA HIS A 381 21.11 -19.78 -1.70
C HIS A 381 20.00 -19.49 -2.71
N PHE A 382 19.87 -18.23 -3.12
CA PHE A 382 18.91 -17.77 -4.12
C PHE A 382 19.60 -16.99 -5.23
N SER A 383 19.02 -17.03 -6.42
CA SER A 383 19.49 -16.29 -7.58
C SER A 383 18.31 -15.56 -8.24
N PRO A 384 18.51 -14.34 -8.76
CA PRO A 384 19.72 -13.54 -8.68
C PRO A 384 20.01 -13.01 -7.26
N ALA A 385 21.26 -12.66 -6.98
CA ALA A 385 21.65 -12.04 -5.73
C ALA A 385 20.97 -10.67 -5.52
N MET A 386 20.74 -10.30 -4.26
CA MET A 386 20.20 -9.01 -3.85
C MET A 386 21.32 -8.05 -3.49
N LYS A 387 21.25 -6.81 -3.99
CA LYS A 387 22.14 -5.74 -3.54
C LYS A 387 21.92 -5.45 -2.05
N GLY A 388 22.92 -4.92 -1.38
CA GLY A 388 22.79 -4.44 -0.01
C GLY A 388 21.84 -3.25 0.06
N CYS A 389 21.05 -3.18 1.13
CA CYS A 389 20.13 -2.09 1.42
C CYS A 389 20.60 -1.38 2.69
N ASN A 390 21.03 -0.13 2.55
CA ASN A 390 21.62 0.64 3.65
C ASN A 390 20.53 1.20 4.58
N PHE A 391 19.81 0.32 5.28
CA PHE A 391 18.87 0.68 6.33
C PHE A 391 19.59 1.39 7.48
N ARG A 392 18.98 2.47 7.99
CA ARG A 392 19.62 3.39 8.95
C ARG A 392 18.84 3.56 10.24
N TYR A 393 17.54 3.32 10.19
CA TYR A 393 16.64 3.52 11.32
C TYR A 393 15.94 2.20 11.63
N PHE A 394 15.84 1.85 12.90
CA PHE A 394 15.30 0.57 13.35
C PHE A 394 14.16 0.82 14.33
N ARG A 395 13.07 0.06 14.18
CA ARG A 395 11.87 0.22 15.01
C ARG A 395 11.22 -1.12 15.33
N ARG A 396 10.65 -1.24 16.52
CA ARG A 396 10.00 -2.44 17.03
C ARG A 396 8.47 -2.33 16.94
N PRO A 397 7.80 -3.22 16.19
CA PRO A 397 6.35 -3.39 16.24
C PRO A 397 5.87 -3.92 17.59
N ASN A 398 4.68 -3.47 18.01
CA ASN A 398 4.06 -3.88 19.25
C ASN A 398 3.23 -5.17 19.07
N PHE A 399 3.91 -6.29 18.83
CA PHE A 399 3.31 -7.63 18.72
C PHE A 399 3.91 -8.56 19.77
N ALA A 400 3.06 -9.36 20.40
CA ALA A 400 3.48 -10.39 21.35
C ALA A 400 3.85 -11.66 20.60
N PHE A 401 5.14 -12.01 20.62
CA PHE A 401 5.61 -13.29 20.09
C PHE A 401 5.59 -14.35 21.18
N ARG A 402 5.32 -15.60 20.80
CA ARG A 402 5.55 -16.75 21.67
C ARG A 402 7.05 -16.86 21.97
N GLU A 403 7.38 -17.08 23.24
CA GLU A 403 8.76 -17.41 23.64
C GLU A 403 9.10 -18.84 23.18
N ASP A 404 10.34 -19.05 22.76
CA ASP A 404 10.85 -20.36 22.33
C ASP A 404 11.05 -21.35 23.49
#